data_AF-A0A7W0K440-F1
#
_entry.id   AF-A0A7W0K440-F1
#
_cell.length_a   1.000
_cell.length_b   1.000
_cell.length_c   1.000
_cell.angle_alpha   90.00
_cell.angle_beta   90.00
_cell.angle_gamma   90.00
#
_symmetry.space_group_name_H-M   'P 1'
#
loop_
_entity.id
_entity.type
_entity.pdbx_description
1 polymer ?
#
loop_
_entity_poly.entity_id
_entity_poly.type
_entity_poly.pdbx_seq_one_letter_code
_entity_poly.pdbx_strand_id
1 'polypeptide(L)' 'MPGPEQARMLVDIDHVLAHVLLIWADAGVARDWLTTPNAHLDGMRPVEWIRRRGTSEVVDALRAEAAGAYA' A
#
# COMPACT_ATOMS: atom_id res chain seq x y z
N MET A 1 -22.68 -8.51 -6.58
CA MET A 1 -22.16 -7.64 -5.52
C MET A 1 -20.96 -8.34 -4.91
N PRO A 2 -19.82 -7.67 -4.68
CA PRO A 2 -18.69 -8.27 -3.96
C PRO A 2 -19.15 -8.75 -2.58
N GLY A 3 -18.57 -9.86 -2.10
CA GLY A 3 -18.80 -10.30 -0.72
C GLY A 3 -18.25 -9.27 0.29
N PRO A 4 -18.71 -9.29 1.56
CA PRO A 4 -18.28 -8.33 2.57
C PRO A 4 -16.76 -8.26 2.78
N GLU A 5 -16.07 -9.39 2.63
CA GLU A 5 -14.61 -9.47 2.69
C GLU A 5 -13.93 -8.73 1.53
N GLN A 6 -14.44 -8.92 0.30
CA GLN A 6 -13.94 -8.23 -0.89
C GLN A 6 -14.20 -6.73 -0.82
N ALA A 7 -15.35 -6.32 -0.28
CA ALA A 7 -15.66 -4.91 -0.08
C ALA A 7 -14.68 -4.26 0.92
N ARG A 8 -14.37 -4.94 2.03
CA ARG A 8 -13.38 -4.45 2.99
C ARG A 8 -11.99 -4.34 2.39
N MET A 9 -11.57 -5.34 1.63
CA MET A 9 -10.30 -5.35 0.92
C MET A 9 -10.15 -4.16 -0.05
N LEU A 10 -11.22 -3.83 -0.78
CA LEU A 10 -11.21 -2.69 -1.69
C LEU A 10 -11.05 -1.37 -0.92
N VAL A 11 -11.77 -1.21 0.19
CA VAL A 11 -11.64 -0.02 1.07
C VAL A 11 -10.22 0.11 1.61
N ASP A 12 -9.61 -1.00 2.02
CA ASP A 12 -8.26 -1.03 2.56
C ASP A 12 -7.21 -0.64 1.49
N ILE A 13 -7.36 -1.14 0.25
CA ILE A 13 -6.50 -0.75 -0.87
C ILE A 13 -6.69 0.73 -1.22
N ASP A 14 -7.93 1.21 -1.32
CA ASP A 14 -8.23 2.61 -1.62
C ASP A 14 -7.63 3.54 -0.56
N HIS A 15 -7.70 3.16 0.71
CA HIS A 15 -7.11 3.90 1.81
C HIS A 15 -5.59 4.02 1.68
N VAL A 16 -4.89 2.93 1.36
CA VAL A 16 -3.44 2.95 1.16
C VAL A 16 -3.08 3.74 -0.10
N LEU A 17 -3.80 3.53 -1.20
CA LEU A 17 -3.59 4.24 -2.46
C LEU A 17 -3.71 5.76 -2.27
N ALA A 18 -4.69 6.23 -1.49
CA ALA A 18 -4.84 7.65 -1.19
C ALA A 18 -3.61 8.23 -0.47
N HIS A 19 -3.01 7.49 0.47
CA HIS A 19 -1.80 7.95 1.17
C HIS A 19 -0.58 7.99 0.25
N VAL A 20 -0.41 6.96 -0.57
CA VAL A 20 0.67 6.87 -1.55
C VAL A 20 0.60 8.05 -2.53
N LEU A 21 -0.59 8.37 -3.02
CA LEU A 21 -0.82 9.52 -3.90
C LEU A 21 -0.56 10.87 -3.21
N LEU A 22 -0.78 11.00 -1.90
CA LEU A 22 -0.43 12.22 -1.18
C LEU A 22 1.09 12.47 -1.10
N ILE A 23 1.90 11.40 -1.15
CA ILE A 23 3.36 11.51 -1.07
C ILE A 23 3.97 11.80 -2.43
N TRP A 24 3.60 11.01 -3.45
CA TRP A 24 4.25 11.08 -4.77
C TRP A 24 3.46 11.82 -5.84
N ALA A 25 2.17 12.11 -5.62
CA ALA A 25 1.26 12.77 -6.57
C ALA A 25 1.18 12.11 -7.97
N ASP A 26 1.65 10.87 -8.11
CA ASP A 26 1.71 10.12 -9.36
C ASP A 26 1.04 8.75 -9.20
N ALA A 27 0.01 8.50 -10.02
CA ALA A 27 -0.76 7.27 -9.96
C ALA A 27 -0.03 6.05 -10.53
N GLY A 28 0.92 6.26 -11.47
CA GLY A 28 1.80 5.21 -11.97
C GLY A 28 2.76 4.74 -10.88
N VAL A 29 3.44 5.69 -10.23
CA VAL A 29 4.33 5.40 -9.09
C VAL A 29 3.55 4.71 -7.96
N ALA A 30 2.34 5.18 -7.69
CA ALA A 30 1.52 4.59 -6.64
C ALA A 30 1.14 3.13 -6.93
N ARG A 31 0.75 2.85 -8.18
CA ARG A 31 0.41 1.51 -8.64
C ARG A 31 1.62 0.59 -8.63
N ASP A 32 2.76 1.08 -9.09
CA ASP A 32 4.00 0.31 -9.13
C ASP A 32 4.46 -0.04 -7.72
N TRP A 33 4.41 0.91 -6.78
CA TRP A 33 4.73 0.65 -5.37
C TRP A 33 3.83 -0.43 -4.77
N LEU A 34 2.50 -0.36 -5.00
CA LEU A 34 1.54 -1.35 -4.50
C LEU A 34 1.73 -2.76 -5.07
N THR A 35 2.28 -2.87 -6.29
CA THR A 35 2.36 -4.12 -7.04
C THR A 35 3.78 -4.68 -7.18
N THR A 36 4.78 -3.97 -6.69
CA THR A 36 6.19 -4.40 -6.68
C THR A 36 6.58 -4.93 -5.30
N PRO A 37 7.48 -5.94 -5.20
CA PRO A 37 8.09 -6.35 -3.94
C PRO A 37 8.63 -5.17 -3.13
N ASN A 38 8.21 -5.03 -1.87
CA ASN A 38 8.69 -3.98 -0.99
C ASN A 38 9.64 -4.55 0.09
N ALA A 39 10.80 -3.92 0.28
CA ALA A 39 11.83 -4.38 1.21
C ALA A 39 11.38 -4.30 2.68
N HIS A 40 10.50 -3.37 3.03
CA HIS A 40 9.91 -3.23 4.36
C HIS A 40 8.83 -4.28 4.66
N LEU A 41 8.38 -5.03 3.65
CA LEU A 41 7.35 -6.06 3.75
C LEU A 41 7.90 -7.45 3.42
N ASP A 42 9.13 -7.75 3.85
CA ASP A 42 9.82 -9.03 3.60
C ASP A 42 9.90 -9.40 2.10
N GLY A 43 9.95 -8.41 1.20
CA GLY A 43 9.92 -8.63 -0.25
C GLY A 43 8.55 -9.03 -0.81
N MET A 44 7.48 -8.91 -0.02
CA MET A 44 6.12 -9.09 -0.49
C MET A 44 5.61 -7.80 -1.15
N ARG A 45 4.68 -7.98 -2.10
CA ARG A 45 3.94 -6.86 -2.69
C ARG A 45 2.95 -6.29 -1.67
N PRO A 46 2.85 -4.96 -1.50
CA PRO A 46 1.90 -4.36 -0.56
C PRO A 46 0.46 -4.86 -0.71
N VAL A 47 -0.05 -4.98 -1.94
CA VAL A 47 -1.41 -5.49 -2.19
C VAL A 47 -1.62 -6.93 -1.65
N GLU A 48 -0.59 -7.76 -1.71
CA GLU A 48 -0.63 -9.13 -1.20
C GLU A 48 -0.53 -9.18 0.33
N TRP A 49 0.20 -8.22 0.92
CA TRP A 49 0.27 -8.07 2.37
C TRP A 49 -1.08 -7.63 2.93
N ILE A 50 -1.72 -6.60 2.33
CA ILE A 50 -3.06 -6.13 2.71
C ILE A 50 -4.04 -7.30 2.73
N ARG A 51 -3.99 -8.16 1.71
CA ARG A 51 -4.88 -9.32 1.60
C ARG A 51 -4.71 -10.32 2.75
N ARG A 52 -3.48 -10.52 3.22
CA ARG A 52 -3.13 -11.62 4.13
C ARG A 52 -3.06 -11.18 5.59
N ARG A 53 -2.67 -9.92 5.84
CA ARG A 53 -2.31 -9.40 7.16
C ARG A 53 -2.97 -8.06 7.48
N GLY A 54 -3.52 -7.37 6.49
CA GLY A 54 -4.12 -6.05 6.65
C GLY A 54 -3.16 -4.91 6.34
N THR A 55 -3.56 -3.69 6.70
CA THR A 55 -2.93 -2.44 6.22
C THR A 55 -1.85 -1.87 7.14
N SER A 56 -1.78 -2.30 8.40
CA SER A 56 -0.94 -1.67 9.42
C SER A 56 0.54 -1.58 9.01
N GLU A 57 1.18 -2.69 8.67
CA GLU A 57 2.59 -2.68 8.27
C GLU A 57 2.82 -2.00 6.93
N VAL A 58 1.81 -1.98 6.05
CA VAL A 58 1.89 -1.28 4.76
C VAL A 58 1.92 0.23 4.95
N VAL A 59 1.13 0.76 5.90
CA VAL A 59 1.18 2.18 6.27
C VAL A 59 2.52 2.54 6.93
N ASP A 60 3.08 1.66 7.76
CA ASP A 60 4.39 1.90 8.37
C ASP A 60 5.52 1.85 7.34
N ALA A 61 5.49 0.89 6.40
CA ALA A 61 6.40 0.85 5.25
C ALA A 61 6.31 2.15 4.43
N LEU A 62 5.09 2.63 4.16
CA LEU A 62 4.87 3.87 3.44
C LEU A 62 5.48 5.08 4.16
N ARG A 63 5.37 5.15 5.49
CA ARG A 63 6.00 6.20 6.30
C ARG A 63 7.52 6.13 6.26
N ALA A 64 8.09 4.92 6.28
CA ALA A 64 9.53 4.72 6.18
C ALA A 64 10.08 5.19 4.81
N GLU A 65 9.38 4.85 3.73
CA GLU A 65 9.71 5.29 2.37
C GLU A 65 9.62 6.81 2.23
N ALA A 66 8.54 7.42 2.77
CA ALA A 66 8.40 8.87 2.79
C ALA A 66 9.54 9.55 3.57
N ALA A 67 9.90 9.03 4.74
CA ALA A 67 11.01 9.57 5.53
C ALA A 67 12.37 9.45 4.80
N GLY A 68 12.58 8.38 4.03
CA GLY A 68 13.77 8.22 3.19
C GLY A 68 13.77 9.12 1.95
N ALA A 69 12.60 9.44 1.39
CA ALA A 69 12.48 10.33 0.24
C ALA A 69 12.80 11.82 0.56
N TYR A 70 12.70 12.23 1.82
CA TYR A 70 13.03 13.57 2.29
C TYR A 70 14.47 13.72 2.83
N ALA A 71 15.28 12.66 2.82
CA ALA A 71 16.64 12.63 3.37
C ALA A 71 17.74 12.97 2.36
#